data_AF-A0A350DG09-F1
#
_entry.id   AF-A0A350DG09-F1
#
_cell.length_a   1.000
_cell.length_b   1.000
_cell.length_c   1.000
_cell.angle_alpha   90.00
_cell.angle_beta   90.00
_cell.angle_gamma   90.00
#
_symmetry.space_group_name_H-M   'P 1'
#
loop_
_entity.id
_entity.type
_entity.pdbx_description
1 polymer ?
#
loop_
_entity_poly.entity_id
_entity_poly.type
_entity_poly.pdbx_seq_one_letter_code
_entity_poly.pdbx_strand_id
1 'polypeptide(L)'
;MTLSVTEVSAPAKRFLATLLPLALLAAPLPLAAQPANSVADDLPLEEIQTFAEVFERIKRGYVEEVDDRTLLRNAMRGMLNELDPHSAYL
;
A
#
# COMPACT_ATOMS: atom_id res chain seq x y z
N MET A 1 64.95 -6.46 -60.00
CA MET A 1 64.60 -7.86 -60.29
C MET A 1 65.02 -8.70 -59.10
N THR A 2 64.12 -8.83 -58.11
CA THR A 2 63.97 -9.95 -57.17
C THR A 2 62.85 -9.57 -56.18
N LEU A 3 61.85 -10.44 -56.13
CA LEU A 3 60.68 -10.42 -55.26
C LEU A 3 61.05 -10.92 -53.87
N SER A 4 60.46 -10.35 -52.83
CA SER A 4 60.19 -11.08 -51.58
C SER A 4 58.88 -10.59 -50.97
N VAL A 5 57.88 -11.45 -51.14
CA VAL A 5 56.58 -11.47 -50.49
C VAL A 5 56.75 -11.47 -48.97
N THR A 6 55.93 -10.70 -48.25
CA THR A 6 55.69 -10.92 -46.82
C THR A 6 54.18 -10.98 -46.61
N GLU A 7 53.70 -12.20 -46.37
CA GLU A 7 52.34 -12.54 -45.97
C GLU A 7 51.94 -11.77 -44.70
N VAL A 8 50.95 -10.89 -44.83
CA VAL A 8 50.27 -10.27 -43.69
C VAL A 8 49.19 -11.25 -43.20
N SER A 9 49.55 -11.99 -42.16
CA SER A 9 48.65 -12.84 -41.39
C SER A 9 47.49 -12.01 -40.81
N ALA A 10 46.28 -12.29 -41.27
CA ALA A 10 45.05 -11.79 -40.68
C ALA A 10 44.55 -12.73 -39.56
N PRO A 11 44.27 -12.18 -38.37
CA PRO A 11 43.19 -12.73 -37.55
C PRO A 11 42.12 -11.65 -37.27
N ALA A 12 41.49 -11.17 -38.33
CA ALA A 12 40.44 -10.14 -38.34
C ALA A 12 39.08 -10.57 -37.72
N LYS A 13 39.02 -11.51 -36.76
CA LYS A 13 37.72 -11.97 -36.25
C LYS A 13 37.63 -12.43 -34.79
N ARG A 14 38.68 -12.24 -33.98
CA ARG A 14 38.67 -12.68 -32.57
C ARG A 14 38.74 -11.57 -31.53
N PHE A 15 38.96 -10.33 -31.94
CA PHE A 15 39.07 -9.19 -31.01
C PHE A 15 37.78 -8.38 -30.82
N LEU A 16 36.72 -8.67 -31.58
CA LEU A 16 35.42 -8.01 -31.41
C LEU A 16 34.51 -8.71 -30.38
N ALA A 17 35.01 -9.71 -29.65
CA ALA A 17 34.22 -10.55 -28.76
C ALA A 17 34.60 -10.41 -27.27
N THR A 18 35.40 -9.41 -26.89
CA THR A 18 35.84 -9.23 -25.48
C THR A 18 35.46 -7.90 -24.85
N LEU A 19 34.80 -6.99 -25.57
CA LEU A 19 34.29 -5.71 -25.02
C LEU A 19 32.78 -5.72 -24.75
N LEU A 20 32.18 -6.89 -24.55
CA LEU A 20 30.76 -7.00 -24.17
C LEU A 20 30.49 -7.13 -22.64
N PRO A 21 31.40 -7.54 -21.74
CA PRO A 21 30.98 -7.82 -20.36
C PRO A 21 30.92 -6.57 -19.46
N LEU A 22 31.51 -5.43 -19.86
CA LEU A 22 31.60 -4.26 -18.97
C LEU A 22 30.40 -3.30 -19.05
N ALA A 23 29.55 -3.41 -20.07
CA ALA A 23 28.37 -2.54 -20.21
C ALA A 23 27.17 -2.96 -19.35
N LEU A 24 27.23 -4.12 -18.69
CA LEU A 24 26.10 -4.70 -17.93
C LEU A 24 26.13 -4.39 -16.43
N LEU A 25 26.97 -3.46 -15.96
CA LEU A 25 27.08 -3.10 -14.54
C LEU A 25 26.39 -1.77 -14.17
N ALA A 26 25.87 -1.03 -15.16
CA ALA A 26 25.26 0.29 -14.95
C ALA A 26 23.73 0.33 -15.11
N ALA A 27 23.05 -0.83 -15.06
CA ALA A 27 21.60 -0.85 -15.06
C ALA A 27 21.09 -0.36 -13.69
N PRO A 28 20.26 0.70 -13.62
CA PRO A 28 19.61 1.08 -12.37
C PRO A 28 18.72 -0.09 -11.94
N LEU A 29 18.98 -0.63 -10.75
CA LEU A 29 18.11 -1.63 -10.16
C LEU A 29 16.70 -1.05 -10.06
N PRO A 30 15.64 -1.77 -10.47
CA PRO A 30 14.29 -1.35 -10.17
C PRO A 30 14.17 -1.32 -8.65
N LEU A 31 14.01 -0.12 -8.07
CA LEU A 31 13.65 0.02 -6.68
C LEU A 31 12.29 -0.66 -6.53
N ALA A 32 12.27 -1.86 -5.96
CA ALA A 32 11.04 -2.52 -5.58
C ALA A 32 10.35 -1.58 -4.60
N ALA A 33 9.32 -0.88 -5.07
CA ALA A 33 8.45 -0.12 -4.21
C ALA A 33 7.94 -1.10 -3.15
N GLN A 34 8.33 -0.88 -1.89
CA GLN A 34 7.67 -1.58 -0.79
C GLN A 34 6.18 -1.33 -0.98
N PRO A 35 5.32 -2.37 -0.92
CA PRO A 35 3.91 -2.10 -0.72
C PRO A 35 3.89 -1.23 0.54
N ALA A 36 3.48 0.03 0.39
CA ALA A 36 3.07 0.79 1.54
C ALA A 36 2.07 -0.13 2.21
N ASN A 37 2.42 -0.66 3.40
CA ASN A 37 1.46 -1.33 4.24
C ASN A 37 0.38 -0.29 4.43
N SER A 38 -0.66 -0.38 3.60
CA SER A 38 -1.85 0.41 3.69
C SER A 38 -2.42 -0.02 5.02
N VAL A 39 -2.11 0.74 6.06
CA VAL A 39 -2.82 0.74 7.35
C VAL A 39 -4.22 1.33 7.11
N ALA A 40 -4.84 0.95 6.00
CA ALA A 40 -6.09 1.47 5.51
C ALA A 40 -7.09 0.31 5.50
N ASP A 41 -8.19 0.54 6.21
CA ASP A 41 -9.49 -0.10 6.02
C ASP A 41 -9.78 -1.48 6.60
N ASP A 42 -8.98 -2.04 7.51
CA ASP A 42 -9.50 -3.14 8.33
C ASP A 42 -10.50 -2.59 9.36
N LEU A 43 -11.72 -3.12 9.33
CA LEU A 43 -12.78 -2.76 10.28
C LEU A 43 -12.31 -3.06 11.71
N PRO A 44 -12.46 -2.11 12.65
CA PRO A 44 -12.08 -2.30 14.06
C PRO A 44 -13.10 -3.22 14.76
N LEU A 45 -12.94 -4.54 14.58
CA LEU A 45 -13.93 -5.54 15.00
C LEU A 45 -14.08 -5.62 16.53
N GLU A 46 -13.04 -5.33 17.30
CA GLU A 46 -13.06 -5.37 18.76
C GLU A 46 -13.88 -4.20 19.33
N GLU A 47 -13.69 -3.01 18.78
CA GLU A 47 -14.42 -1.79 19.12
C GLU A 47 -15.89 -1.90 18.72
N ILE A 48 -16.19 -2.50 17.56
CA ILE A 48 -17.56 -2.76 17.12
C ILE A 48 -18.28 -3.72 18.07
N GLN A 49 -17.60 -4.78 18.52
CA GLN A 49 -18.16 -5.71 19.51
C GLN A 49 -18.44 -5.00 20.83
N THR A 50 -17.47 -4.21 21.32
CA THR A 50 -17.62 -3.40 22.53
C THR A 50 -18.80 -2.44 22.42
N PHE A 51 -18.95 -1.76 21.28
CA PHE A 51 -20.09 -0.88 21.01
C PHE A 51 -21.43 -1.63 21.08
N ALA A 52 -21.51 -2.83 20.49
CA ALA A 52 -22.71 -3.65 20.53
C ALA A 52 -23.08 -4.07 21.97
N GLU A 53 -22.11 -4.42 22.80
CA GLU A 53 -22.33 -4.76 24.22
C GLU A 53 -22.89 -3.57 25.01
N VAL A 54 -22.34 -2.38 24.80
CA VAL A 54 -22.81 -1.14 25.43
C VAL A 54 -24.22 -0.80 24.94
N PHE A 55 -24.48 -0.91 23.65
CA PHE A 55 -25.81 -0.68 23.05
C PHE A 55 -26.87 -1.59 23.69
N GLU A 56 -26.59 -2.89 23.78
CA GLU A 56 -27.47 -3.87 24.44
C GLU A 56 -27.71 -3.55 25.91
N ARG A 57 -26.66 -3.13 26.63
CA ARG A 57 -26.79 -2.74 28.03
C ARG A 57 -27.66 -1.50 28.23
N ILE A 58 -27.54 -0.51 27.35
CA ILE A 58 -28.39 0.68 27.36
C ILE A 58 -29.85 0.29 27.10
N LYS A 59 -30.10 -0.52 26.06
CA LYS A 59 -31.44 -0.97 25.69
C LYS A 59 -32.15 -1.71 26.83
N ARG A 60 -31.44 -2.58 27.55
CA ARG A 60 -32.00 -3.31 28.71
C ARG A 60 -32.14 -2.47 29.98
N GLY A 61 -31.32 -1.44 30.14
CA GLY A 61 -31.27 -0.61 31.34
C GLY A 61 -32.14 0.64 31.27
N TYR A 62 -32.68 0.97 30.10
CA TYR A 62 -33.50 2.17 29.94
C TYR A 62 -34.93 1.93 30.45
N VAL A 63 -35.47 2.96 31.11
CA VAL A 63 -36.78 2.89 31.79
C VAL A 63 -37.94 2.92 30.79
N GLU A 64 -37.72 3.51 29.63
CA GLU A 64 -38.71 3.64 28.56
C GLU A 64 -38.32 2.79 27.34
N GLU A 65 -39.28 2.36 26.54
CA GLU A 65 -38.94 1.69 25.28
C GLU A 65 -38.46 2.72 24.26
N VAL A 66 -37.20 2.61 23.85
CA VAL A 66 -36.61 3.43 22.78
C VAL A 66 -36.30 2.53 21.59
N ASP A 67 -36.72 2.97 20.41
CA ASP A 67 -36.45 2.27 19.16
C ASP A 67 -34.94 2.22 18.82
N ASP A 68 -34.49 1.10 18.26
CA ASP A 68 -33.07 0.86 17.94
C ASP A 68 -32.50 1.91 16.97
N ARG A 69 -33.29 2.37 15.99
CA ARG A 69 -32.82 3.42 15.06
C ARG A 69 -32.63 4.74 15.77
N THR A 70 -33.43 5.02 16.80
CA THR A 70 -33.30 6.25 17.58
C THR A 70 -32.01 6.23 18.40
N LEU A 71 -31.73 5.13 19.08
CA LEU A 71 -30.47 4.95 19.82
C LEU A 71 -29.24 5.05 18.92
N LEU A 72 -29.24 4.36 17.77
CA LEU A 72 -28.14 4.42 16.81
C LEU A 72 -27.94 5.84 16.25
N ARG A 73 -29.02 6.56 15.94
CA ARG A 73 -28.93 7.95 15.47
C ARG A 73 -28.35 8.89 16.51
N ASN A 74 -28.72 8.70 17.77
CA ASN A 74 -28.16 9.47 18.87
C ASN A 74 -26.68 9.15 19.07
N ALA A 75 -26.27 7.89 18.97
CA ALA A 75 -24.87 7.49 19.02
C ALA A 75 -24.05 8.14 17.89
N MET A 76 -24.56 8.11 16.65
CA MET A 76 -23.91 8.76 15.50
C MET A 76 -23.77 10.28 15.69
N ARG A 77 -24.83 10.95 16.17
CA ARG A 77 -24.76 12.38 16.50
C ARG A 77 -23.73 12.68 17.58
N GLY A 78 -23.67 11.86 18.63
CA GLY A 78 -22.66 12.00 19.68
C GLY A 78 -21.23 11.88 19.16
N MET A 79 -20.97 10.87 18.32
CA MET A 79 -19.65 10.68 17.71
C MET A 79 -19.25 11.87 16.82
N LEU A 80 -20.18 12.40 16.02
CA LEU A 80 -19.91 13.56 15.16
C LEU A 80 -19.68 14.84 15.97
N ASN A 81 -20.47 15.08 17.01
CA ASN A 81 -20.32 16.25 17.87
C ASN A 81 -18.96 16.27 18.61
N GLU A 82 -18.45 15.10 19.00
CA GLU A 82 -17.14 14.97 19.66
C GLU A 82 -15.98 15.22 18.69
N LEU A 83 -16.16 14.89 17.40
CA LEU A 83 -15.16 15.14 16.36
C LEU A 83 -15.13 16.61 15.92
N ASP A 84 -16.29 17.21 15.69
CA ASP A 84 -16.42 18.62 15.31
C ASP A 84 -17.83 19.13 15.70
N PRO A 85 -17.94 20.17 16.54
CA PRO A 85 -19.21 20.78 16.92
C PRO A 85 -20.09 21.27 15.75
N HIS A 86 -19.50 21.46 14.56
CA HIS A 86 -20.23 21.87 13.36
C HIS A 86 -20.68 20.69 12.48
N SER A 87 -20.25 19.47 12.77
CA SER A 87 -20.65 18.28 12.02
C SER A 87 -22.11 17.92 12.28
N ALA A 88 -22.91 17.81 11.22
CA ALA A 88 -24.32 17.43 11.29
C ALA A 88 -24.58 16.08 10.60
N TYR A 89 -25.40 15.24 11.25
CA TYR A 89 -25.94 14.02 10.64
C TYR A 89 -27.25 14.35 9.90
N LEU A 90 -27.22 14.29 8.55
CA LEU A 90 -28.36 14.59 7.66
C LEU A 90 -29.22 13.36 7.38
#